data_AF-A0A239B662-F1
#
_entry.id   AF-A0A239B662-F1
#
_cell.length_a   1.000
_cell.length_b   1.000
_cell.length_c   1.000
_cell.angle_alpha   90.00
_cell.angle_beta   90.00
_cell.angle_gamma   90.00
#
_symmetry.space_group_name_H-M   'P 1'
#
loop_
_entity.id
_entity.type
_entity.pdbx_description
1 polymer ?
#
loop_
_entity_poly.entity_id
_entity_poly.type
_entity_poly.pdbx_seq_one_letter_code
_entity_poly.pdbx_strand_id
1 'polypeptide(L)'
;MTDSTDSKHRPADQPPATVDVEAARSTGRSGRTRGAAVHGPLDARRWPHRQPAAGGEHTTGPAAEETAELCARVAAAEDRADNLERALASNRRIGVAIGVLMTRLRCTEDQAFALLRQESMRRNVKVADLAEQVVYTGTL
;
A
#
# COMPACT_ATOMS: atom_id res chain seq x y z
N MET A 1 56.44 -19.72 -34.75
CA MET A 1 56.26 -20.17 -33.35
C MET A 1 54.93 -19.60 -32.89
N THR A 2 53.86 -20.34 -33.18
CA THR A 2 52.92 -20.98 -32.22
C THR A 2 51.87 -19.98 -31.73
N ASP A 3 50.56 -20.19 -31.84
CA ASP A 3 49.79 -21.33 -32.33
C ASP A 3 48.39 -20.84 -32.72
N SER A 4 47.75 -21.57 -33.62
CA SER A 4 46.33 -21.51 -33.90
C SER A 4 45.59 -22.34 -32.84
N THR A 5 44.26 -22.40 -32.92
CA THR A 5 43.33 -23.23 -32.11
C THR A 5 43.11 -22.74 -30.67
N ASP A 6 41.89 -22.42 -30.23
CA ASP A 6 40.81 -23.40 -30.11
C ASP A 6 39.41 -22.78 -30.25
N SER A 7 38.55 -23.56 -30.90
CA SER A 7 37.11 -23.40 -30.96
C SER A 7 36.45 -24.06 -29.76
N LYS A 8 35.46 -23.39 -29.15
CA LYS A 8 34.30 -23.90 -28.38
C LYS A 8 34.04 -22.89 -27.26
N HIS A 9 32.85 -22.46 -26.92
CA HIS A 9 31.56 -23.10 -26.99
C HIS A 9 30.52 -21.99 -26.80
N ARG A 10 29.49 -21.95 -27.64
CA ARG A 10 28.27 -21.17 -27.42
C ARG A 10 27.38 -21.99 -26.48
N PRO A 11 27.09 -21.58 -25.24
CA PRO A 11 25.87 -22.00 -24.60
C PRO A 11 24.75 -21.12 -25.14
N ALA A 12 23.86 -21.78 -25.87
CA ALA A 12 22.54 -21.30 -26.18
C ALA A 12 21.77 -20.95 -24.89
N ASP A 13 20.95 -19.91 -24.97
CA ASP A 13 19.54 -20.01 -24.62
C ASP A 13 19.24 -20.63 -23.25
N GLN A 14 19.53 -19.89 -22.18
CA GLN A 14 18.97 -20.18 -20.87
C GLN A 14 17.76 -19.25 -20.66
N PRO A 15 16.53 -19.75 -20.80
CA PRO A 15 15.35 -18.95 -20.49
C PRO A 15 15.34 -18.62 -18.99
N PRO A 16 14.92 -17.41 -18.58
CA PRO A 16 14.70 -17.15 -17.17
C PRO A 16 13.61 -18.10 -16.66
N ALA A 17 13.89 -18.72 -15.52
CA ALA A 17 12.96 -19.55 -14.78
C ALA A 17 11.58 -18.86 -14.72
N THR A 18 10.59 -19.49 -15.33
CA THR A 18 9.19 -19.10 -15.25
C THR A 18 8.76 -19.17 -13.80
N VAL A 19 8.58 -18.01 -13.17
CA VAL A 19 7.86 -17.94 -11.90
C VAL A 19 6.40 -18.18 -12.23
N ASP A 20 5.83 -19.27 -11.70
CA ASP A 20 4.41 -19.61 -11.86
C ASP A 20 3.51 -18.51 -11.26
N VAL A 21 3.04 -17.60 -12.11
CA VAL A 21 2.11 -16.51 -11.76
C VAL A 21 0.67 -17.03 -11.54
N GLU A 22 0.40 -18.30 -11.83
CA GLU A 22 -0.95 -18.88 -11.81
C GLU A 22 -1.46 -19.24 -10.40
N ALA A 23 -0.59 -19.34 -9.40
CA ALA A 23 -0.98 -19.67 -8.02
C ALA A 23 -1.65 -18.51 -7.24
N ALA A 24 -1.59 -17.25 -7.72
CA ALA A 24 -2.08 -16.08 -6.97
C ALA A 24 -3.51 -15.63 -7.33
N ARG A 25 -4.20 -16.32 -8.25
CA ARG A 25 -5.51 -15.88 -8.77
C ARG A 25 -6.74 -16.44 -8.04
N SER A 26 -6.61 -17.14 -6.90
CA SER A 26 -7.76 -17.85 -6.28
C SER A 26 -8.30 -17.27 -4.96
N THR A 27 -7.71 -16.24 -4.35
CA THR A 27 -8.26 -15.63 -3.12
C THR A 27 -9.19 -14.46 -3.41
N GLY A 28 -10.29 -14.77 -4.09
CA GLY A 28 -11.41 -13.87 -4.26
C GLY A 28 -12.72 -14.64 -4.14
N ARG A 29 -13.14 -14.95 -2.89
CA ARG A 29 -14.54 -15.18 -2.43
C ARG A 29 -14.56 -15.97 -1.12
N SER A 30 -14.70 -15.26 -0.01
CA SER A 30 -15.29 -15.78 1.23
C SER A 30 -15.99 -14.58 1.86
N GLY A 31 -17.31 -14.51 1.98
CA GLY A 31 -18.25 -15.56 2.34
C GLY A 31 -19.02 -14.99 3.53
N ARG A 32 -20.06 -14.19 3.24
CA ARG A 32 -21.02 -13.74 4.25
C ARG A 32 -21.66 -14.97 4.89
N THR A 33 -21.35 -15.26 6.14
CA THR A 33 -22.11 -16.21 6.96
C THR A 33 -22.96 -15.44 7.96
N ARG A 34 -24.28 -15.60 7.82
CA ARG A 34 -25.25 -15.34 8.89
C ARG A 34 -25.16 -16.51 9.88
N GLY A 35 -25.25 -16.21 11.17
CA GLY A 35 -25.39 -17.20 12.23
C GLY A 35 -25.82 -16.54 13.53
N ALA A 36 -27.10 -16.16 13.61
CA ALA A 36 -27.76 -15.85 14.87
C ALA A 36 -28.27 -17.17 15.49
N ALA A 37 -27.87 -17.46 16.74
CA ALA A 37 -28.74 -17.90 17.85
C ALA A 37 -27.86 -18.39 19.04
N VAL A 38 -27.78 -17.67 20.16
CA VAL A 38 -28.56 -17.72 21.43
C VAL A 38 -28.43 -18.99 22.29
N HIS A 39 -28.13 -18.75 23.59
CA HIS A 39 -28.15 -19.62 24.81
C HIS A 39 -26.97 -20.57 25.01
N GLY A 40 -26.18 -20.61 26.10
CA GLY A 40 -26.10 -20.10 27.49
C GLY A 40 -25.07 -21.03 28.22
N PRO A 41 -24.82 -21.00 29.55
CA PRO A 41 -25.07 -20.02 30.59
C PRO A 41 -23.78 -19.39 31.14
N LEU A 42 -24.00 -18.41 32.02
CA LEU A 42 -23.04 -17.64 32.80
C LEU A 42 -22.20 -18.56 33.69
N ASP A 43 -20.87 -18.48 33.58
CA ASP A 43 -20.00 -18.91 34.68
C ASP A 43 -19.14 -17.75 35.17
N ALA A 44 -19.35 -17.46 36.44
CA ALA A 44 -18.91 -16.29 37.15
C ALA A 44 -17.41 -16.39 37.43
N ARG A 45 -16.59 -16.10 36.41
CA ARG A 45 -15.25 -15.53 36.64
C ARG A 45 -15.44 -14.08 37.08
N ARG A 46 -15.85 -14.00 38.35
CA ARG A 46 -15.85 -12.90 39.30
C ARG A 46 -14.64 -11.97 39.11
N TRP A 47 -14.74 -11.08 38.14
CA TRP A 47 -13.97 -9.84 38.13
C TRP A 47 -14.84 -8.79 38.81
N PRO A 48 -14.44 -8.21 39.95
CA PRO A 48 -15.24 -7.19 40.61
C PRO A 48 -15.31 -5.97 39.69
N HIS A 49 -16.42 -5.83 38.99
CA HIS A 49 -16.93 -4.50 38.63
C HIS A 49 -17.18 -3.77 39.95
N ARG A 50 -16.13 -3.11 40.46
CA ARG A 50 -16.26 -2.03 41.43
C ARG A 50 -17.08 -0.95 40.72
N GLN A 51 -18.39 -1.00 40.92
CA GLN A 51 -19.28 0.09 40.57
C GLN A 51 -18.90 1.27 41.47
N PRO A 52 -18.45 2.41 40.93
CA PRO A 52 -18.45 3.63 41.72
C PRO A 52 -19.91 3.99 42.00
N ALA A 53 -20.26 3.95 43.28
CA ALA A 53 -21.53 4.43 43.77
C ALA A 53 -21.71 5.92 43.40
N ALA A 54 -22.90 6.23 42.91
CA ALA A 54 -23.61 7.50 42.93
C ALA A 54 -22.80 8.83 43.03
N GLY A 55 -23.05 9.71 42.05
CA GLY A 55 -23.22 11.14 42.36
C GLY A 55 -21.94 11.95 42.48
N GLY A 56 -21.10 11.92 41.46
CA GLY A 56 -20.28 13.08 41.13
C GLY A 56 -20.79 13.59 39.80
N GLU A 57 -21.41 14.77 39.78
CA GLU A 57 -21.33 15.62 38.59
C GLU A 57 -19.83 15.82 38.38
N HIS A 58 -19.21 14.94 37.60
CA HIS A 58 -17.90 15.21 37.04
C HIS A 58 -18.18 16.38 36.12
N THR A 59 -18.09 17.58 36.68
CA THR A 59 -17.77 18.75 35.89
C THR A 59 -16.48 18.31 35.22
N THR A 60 -16.57 17.93 33.95
CA THR A 60 -15.43 17.95 33.05
C THR A 60 -14.97 19.39 33.18
N GLY A 61 -14.06 19.64 34.11
CA GLY A 61 -13.61 20.99 34.40
C GLY A 61 -13.08 21.57 33.10
N PRO A 62 -13.06 22.90 32.94
CA PRO A 62 -12.61 23.53 31.70
C PRO A 62 -11.26 22.99 31.19
N ALA A 63 -10.39 22.50 32.09
CA ALA A 63 -9.14 21.83 31.75
C ALA A 63 -9.28 20.50 30.98
N ALA A 64 -10.32 19.70 31.24
CA ALA A 64 -10.58 18.46 30.52
C ALA A 64 -11.20 18.72 29.13
N GLU A 65 -11.96 19.80 28.97
CA GLU A 65 -12.44 20.26 27.66
C GLU A 65 -11.30 20.85 26.82
N GLU A 66 -10.45 21.68 27.44
CA GLU A 66 -9.26 22.29 26.80
C GLU A 66 -8.25 21.23 26.34
N THR A 67 -7.99 20.22 27.17
CA THR A 67 -7.12 19.10 26.79
C THR A 67 -7.73 18.25 25.68
N ALA A 68 -9.04 18.02 25.68
CA ALA A 68 -9.72 17.30 24.59
C ALA A 68 -9.65 18.09 23.26
N GLU A 69 -9.84 19.41 23.30
CA GLU A 69 -9.67 20.26 22.12
C GLU A 69 -8.22 20.22 21.59
N LEU A 70 -7.24 20.30 22.49
CA LEU A 70 -5.83 20.22 22.12
C LEU A 70 -5.49 18.87 21.48
N CYS A 71 -5.95 17.76 22.08
CA CYS A 71 -5.80 16.42 21.52
C CYS A 71 -6.44 16.29 20.14
N ALA A 72 -7.65 16.82 19.94
CA ALA A 72 -8.32 16.80 18.65
C ALA A 72 -7.55 17.60 17.59
N ARG A 73 -6.98 18.75 17.96
CA ARG A 73 -6.13 19.57 17.07
C ARG A 73 -4.83 18.86 16.70
N VAL A 74 -4.19 18.17 17.65
CA VAL A 74 -2.98 17.38 17.42
C VAL A 74 -3.28 16.22 16.48
N ALA A 75 -4.32 15.43 16.76
CA ALA A 75 -4.73 14.32 15.90
C ALA A 75 -5.01 14.79 14.47
N ALA A 76 -5.73 15.90 14.30
CA ALA A 76 -5.99 16.47 12.98
C ALA A 76 -4.71 17.00 12.28
N ALA A 77 -3.68 17.40 13.04
CA ALA A 77 -2.40 17.80 12.48
C ALA A 77 -1.58 16.58 12.03
N GLU A 78 -1.56 15.52 12.82
CA GLU A 78 -0.92 14.23 12.50
C GLU A 78 -1.55 13.63 11.23
N ASP A 79 -2.88 13.56 11.14
CA ASP A 79 -3.59 13.06 9.95
C ASP A 79 -3.20 13.83 8.68
N ARG A 80 -3.04 15.15 8.78
CA ARG A 80 -2.61 15.99 7.66
C ARG A 80 -1.16 15.70 7.26
N ALA A 81 -0.26 15.57 8.25
CA ALA A 81 1.13 15.23 8.00
C ALA A 81 1.24 13.88 7.28
N ASP A 82 0.54 12.85 7.78
CA ASP A 82 0.51 11.52 7.17
C ASP A 82 -0.03 11.54 5.74
N ASN A 83 -1.07 12.33 5.48
CA ASN A 83 -1.61 12.46 4.13
C ASN A 83 -0.62 13.15 3.17
N LEU A 84 0.08 14.19 3.64
CA LEU A 84 1.11 14.87 2.86
C LEU A 84 2.29 13.95 2.57
N GLU A 85 2.77 13.20 3.57
CA GLU A 85 3.85 12.25 3.40
C GLU A 85 3.50 11.17 2.38
N ARG A 86 2.29 10.60 2.46
CA ARG A 86 1.78 9.65 1.46
C ARG A 86 1.74 10.25 0.07
N ALA A 87 1.25 11.48 -0.08
CA ALA A 87 1.19 12.17 -1.36
C ALA A 87 2.60 12.41 -1.94
N LEU A 88 3.56 12.82 -1.10
CA LEU A 88 4.96 13.02 -1.50
C LEU A 88 5.64 11.72 -1.92
N ALA A 89 5.45 10.64 -1.16
CA ALA A 89 6.00 9.33 -1.49
C ALA A 89 5.48 8.84 -2.85
N SER A 90 4.17 8.97 -3.09
CA SER A 90 3.55 8.68 -4.38
C SER A 90 4.15 9.51 -5.52
N ASN A 91 4.25 10.83 -5.35
CA ASN A 91 4.83 11.71 -6.37
C ASN A 91 6.29 11.38 -6.68
N ARG A 92 7.09 11.02 -5.67
CA ARG A 92 8.48 10.61 -5.89
C ARG A 92 8.56 9.34 -6.74
N ARG A 93 7.72 8.34 -6.47
CA ARG A 93 7.67 7.10 -7.27
C ARG A 93 7.23 7.37 -8.71
N ILE A 94 6.24 8.23 -8.89
CA ILE A 94 5.79 8.68 -10.22
C ILE A 94 6.93 9.35 -10.99
N GLY A 95 7.69 10.25 -10.37
CA GLY A 95 8.85 10.89 -11.00
C GLY A 95 9.94 9.90 -11.43
N VAL A 96 10.23 8.89 -10.60
CA VAL A 96 11.20 7.83 -10.97
C VAL A 96 10.69 7.01 -12.17
N ALA A 97 9.41 6.63 -12.17
CA ALA A 97 8.81 5.90 -13.30
C ALA A 97 8.88 6.71 -14.59
N ILE A 98 8.59 8.01 -14.52
CA ILE A 98 8.70 8.94 -15.66
C ILE A 98 10.14 8.92 -16.21
N GLY A 99 11.15 9.07 -15.36
CA GLY A 99 12.56 9.03 -15.78
C GLY A 99 12.97 7.70 -16.45
N VAL A 100 12.45 6.57 -15.94
CA VAL A 100 12.64 5.24 -16.56
C VAL A 100 12.03 5.20 -17.96
N LEU A 101 10.80 5.68 -18.14
CA LEU A 101 10.12 5.70 -19.43
C LEU A 101 10.78 6.66 -20.42
N MET A 102 11.19 7.85 -19.98
CA MET A 102 11.93 8.80 -20.81
C MET A 102 13.18 8.17 -21.40
N THR A 103 13.94 7.45 -20.58
CA THR A 103 15.19 6.80 -21.02
C THR A 103 14.92 5.67 -22.00
N ARG A 104 13.91 4.85 -21.74
CA ARG A 104 13.62 3.64 -22.54
C ARG A 104 12.89 3.93 -23.84
N LEU A 105 11.93 4.86 -23.81
CA LEU A 105 11.09 5.21 -24.95
C LEU A 105 11.57 6.46 -25.69
N ARG A 106 12.63 7.12 -25.20
CA ARG A 106 13.21 8.34 -25.79
C ARG A 106 12.16 9.44 -25.97
N CYS A 107 11.31 9.61 -24.97
CA CYS A 107 10.23 10.58 -24.95
C CYS A 107 10.49 11.70 -23.93
N THR A 108 9.74 12.79 -24.05
CA THR A 108 9.79 13.89 -23.07
C THR A 108 9.08 13.52 -21.77
N GLU A 109 9.30 14.32 -20.72
CA GLU A 109 8.63 14.16 -19.42
C GLU A 109 7.10 14.16 -19.57
N ASP A 110 6.56 15.15 -20.28
CA ASP A 110 5.11 15.27 -20.54
C ASP A 110 4.55 14.06 -21.28
N GLN A 111 5.29 13.54 -22.28
CA GLN A 111 4.90 12.36 -23.03
C GLN A 111 4.90 11.12 -22.14
N ALA A 112 5.93 10.92 -21.31
CA ALA A 112 6.01 9.82 -20.38
C ALA A 112 4.87 9.86 -19.34
N PHE A 113 4.57 11.05 -18.80
CA PHE A 113 3.45 11.21 -17.87
C PHE A 113 2.09 10.95 -18.54
N ALA A 114 1.90 11.43 -19.77
CA ALA A 114 0.69 11.15 -20.54
C ALA A 114 0.50 9.65 -20.80
N LEU A 115 1.57 8.93 -21.15
CA LEU A 115 1.54 7.47 -21.31
C LEU A 115 1.16 6.75 -20.02
N LEU A 116 1.78 7.12 -18.90
CA LEU A 116 1.46 6.57 -17.59
C LEU A 116 -0.01 6.79 -17.21
N ARG A 117 -0.54 8.00 -17.45
CA ARG A 117 -1.95 8.33 -17.23
C ARG A 117 -2.89 7.52 -18.12
N GLN A 118 -2.58 7.43 -19.41
CA GLN A 118 -3.38 6.66 -20.37
C GLN A 118 -3.45 5.19 -19.97
N GLU A 119 -2.32 4.61 -19.56
CA GLU A 119 -2.24 3.22 -19.11
C GLU A 119 -2.97 2.98 -17.79
N SER A 120 -2.84 3.90 -16.84
CA SER A 120 -3.59 3.88 -15.59
C SER A 120 -5.10 3.87 -15.85
N MET A 121 -5.59 4.72 -16.76
CA MET A 121 -6.99 4.75 -17.17
C MET A 121 -7.41 3.44 -17.86
N ARG A 122 -6.59 2.94 -18.79
CA ARG A 122 -6.86 1.70 -19.53
C ARG A 122 -6.97 0.48 -18.60
N ARG A 123 -6.16 0.43 -17.54
CA ARG A 123 -6.14 -0.65 -16.54
C ARG A 123 -7.07 -0.40 -15.36
N ASN A 124 -7.63 0.81 -15.25
CA ASN A 124 -8.41 1.27 -14.12
C ASN A 124 -7.67 1.09 -12.77
N VAL A 125 -6.39 1.45 -12.73
CA VAL A 125 -5.53 1.41 -11.53
C VAL A 125 -5.01 2.80 -11.21
N LYS A 126 -4.63 3.08 -9.97
CA LYS A 126 -4.05 4.38 -9.61
C LYS A 126 -2.70 4.55 -10.31
N VAL A 127 -2.41 5.78 -10.74
CA VAL A 127 -1.13 6.14 -11.38
C VAL A 127 0.06 5.80 -10.49
N ALA A 128 -0.07 5.95 -9.17
CA ALA A 128 0.97 5.61 -8.20
C ALA A 128 1.33 4.11 -8.22
N ASP A 129 0.32 3.24 -8.25
CA ASP A 129 0.50 1.79 -8.28
C ASP A 129 1.13 1.35 -9.60
N LEU A 130 0.71 1.95 -10.71
CA LEU A 130 1.32 1.69 -12.02
C LEU A 130 2.76 2.19 -12.08
N ALA A 131 3.05 3.37 -11.52
CA ALA A 131 4.41 3.89 -11.43
C ALA A 131 5.32 2.94 -10.66
N GLU A 132 4.85 2.36 -9.56
CA GLU A 132 5.60 1.35 -8.82
C GLU A 132 5.93 0.11 -9.67
N GLN A 133 4.99 -0.37 -10.47
CA GLN A 133 5.23 -1.47 -11.42
C GLN A 133 6.25 -1.09 -12.48
N VAL A 134 6.17 0.12 -13.02
CA VAL A 134 7.14 0.64 -14.00
C VAL A 134 8.53 0.77 -13.39
N VAL A 135 8.65 1.21 -12.12
CA VAL A 135 9.95 1.27 -11.46
C VAL A 135 10.57 -0.12 -11.29
N TYR A 136 9.76 -1.14 -11.03
CA TYR A 136 10.25 -2.52 -10.85
C TYR A 136 10.57 -3.22 -12.18
N THR A 137 9.69 -3.09 -13.18
CA THR A 137 9.78 -3.82 -14.46
C THR A 137 10.48 -3.03 -15.56
N GLY A 138 10.50 -1.70 -15.43
CA GLY A 138 10.94 -0.77 -16.45
C GLY A 138 9.98 -0.60 -17.62
N THR A 139 8.76 -1.12 -17.55
CA THR A 139 7.80 -1.11 -18.67
C THR A 139 6.39 -0.80 -18.18
N LEU A 140 5.53 -0.30 -19.09
CA LEU A 140 4.13 0.02 -18.82
C LEU A 140 3.26 -1.24 -18.73
#